data_AF-A0A6B2CXH7-F1
#
_entry.id   AF-A0A6B2CXH7-F1
#
_cell.length_a   1.000
_cell.length_b   1.000
_cell.length_c   1.000
_cell.angle_alpha   90.00
_cell.angle_beta   90.00
_cell.angle_gamma   90.00
#
_symmetry.space_group_name_H-M   'P 1'
#
loop_
_entity.id
_entity.type
_entity.pdbx_description
1 polymer ?
#
loop_
_entity_poly.entity_id
_entity_poly.type
_entity_poly.pdbx_seq_one_letter_code
_entity_poly.pdbx_strand_id
1 'polypeptide(L)'
;MNLTLEILGALIVATLGVYLMQRMQHDYRLIKIFKNYPIPPTLKVGGIVDLEKLYIFIQNFKYKIETRGNVNVESGDHIIRVASGPGEVVISLSAWGYLDFYKVERAIKIID
;
A
#
# COMPACT_ATOMS: atom_id res chain seq x y z
N MET A 1 -12.63 16.81 45.71
CA MET A 1 -13.06 16.12 44.48
C MET A 1 -13.97 17.08 43.73
N ASN A 2 -13.52 17.61 42.60
CA ASN A 2 -14.26 18.65 41.87
C ASN A 2 -14.86 18.01 40.62
N LEU A 3 -16.13 17.62 40.74
CA LEU A 3 -16.87 16.84 39.74
C LEU A 3 -16.76 17.46 38.33
N THR A 4 -16.79 18.78 38.23
CA THR A 4 -16.68 19.50 36.95
C THR A 4 -15.31 19.29 36.29
N LEU A 5 -14.24 19.31 37.08
CA LEU A 5 -12.87 19.16 36.60
C LEU A 5 -12.59 17.71 36.18
N GLU A 6 -13.21 16.75 36.87
CA GLU A 6 -13.17 15.32 36.51
C GLU A 6 -13.93 15.03 35.21
N ILE A 7 -15.12 15.60 35.03
CA ILE A 7 -15.90 15.46 33.79
C ILE A 7 -15.14 16.07 32.60
N LEU A 8 -14.58 17.27 32.77
CA LEU A 8 -13.77 17.92 31.72
C LEU A 8 -12.52 17.09 31.38
N GLY A 9 -11.82 16.58 32.40
CA GLY A 9 -10.67 15.70 32.21
C GLY A 9 -11.04 14.44 31.43
N ALA A 10 -12.14 13.78 31.82
CA ALA A 10 -12.63 12.60 31.12
C ALA A 10 -13.00 12.89 29.65
N LEU A 11 -13.61 14.05 29.38
CA LEU A 11 -14.00 14.46 28.02
C LEU A 11 -12.77 14.71 27.13
N ILE A 12 -11.71 15.33 27.66
CA ILE A 12 -10.45 15.54 26.94
C ILE A 12 -9.79 14.20 26.62
N VAL A 13 -9.72 13.28 27.58
CA VAL A 13 -9.14 11.94 27.36
C VAL A 13 -9.96 11.15 26.33
N ALA A 14 -11.29 11.20 26.43
CA ALA A 14 -12.17 10.51 25.48
C ALA A 14 -12.04 11.05 24.06
N THR A 15 -12.00 12.37 23.88
CA THR A 15 -11.85 13.00 22.55
C THR A 15 -10.49 12.69 21.93
N LEU A 16 -9.40 12.74 22.70
CA LEU A 16 -8.08 12.31 22.24
C LEU A 16 -8.06 10.82 21.89
N GLY A 17 -8.69 9.97 22.69
CA GLY A 17 -8.80 8.54 22.43
C GLY A 17 -9.52 8.25 21.11
N VAL A 18 -10.67 8.88 20.87
CA VAL A 18 -11.43 8.75 19.62
C VAL A 18 -10.62 9.24 18.43
N TYR A 19 -9.94 10.39 18.57
CA TYR A 19 -9.09 10.93 17.51
C TYR A 19 -7.97 9.96 17.13
N LEU A 20 -7.23 9.44 18.10
CA LEU A 20 -6.16 8.46 17.87
C LEU A 20 -6.70 7.17 17.25
N MET A 21 -7.84 6.67 17.74
CA MET A 21 -8.47 5.47 17.21
C MET A 21 -8.85 5.64 15.73
N GLN A 22 -9.37 6.80 15.33
CA GLN A 22 -9.68 7.09 13.92
C GLN A 22 -8.42 7.09 13.05
N ARG A 23 -7.32 7.70 13.52
CA ARG A 23 -6.03 7.69 12.80
C ARG A 23 -5.49 6.27 12.65
N MET A 24 -5.49 5.48 13.73
CA MET A 24 -5.07 4.08 13.70
C MET A 24 -5.94 3.23 12.76
N GLN A 25 -7.26 3.43 12.78
CA GLN A 25 -8.18 2.69 11.91
C GLN A 25 -7.93 3.02 10.43
N HIS A 26 -7.65 4.28 10.11
CA HIS A 26 -7.29 4.69 8.76
C HIS A 26 -6.01 3.98 8.29
N ASP A 27 -4.96 4.00 9.10
CA ASP A 27 -3.68 3.40 8.76
C ASP A 27 -3.78 1.87 8.64
N TYR A 28 -4.56 1.24 9.52
CA TYR A 28 -4.88 -0.18 9.39
C TYR A 28 -5.58 -0.52 8.07
N ARG A 29 -6.54 0.30 7.63
CA ARG A 29 -7.19 0.13 6.33
C ARG A 29 -6.21 0.26 5.17
N LEU A 30 -5.31 1.24 5.22
CA LEU A 30 -4.26 1.45 4.22
C LEU A 30 -3.39 0.20 4.05
N ILE A 31 -2.86 -0.34 5.16
CA ILE A 31 -2.04 -1.56 5.13
C ILE A 31 -2.85 -2.75 4.58
N LYS A 32 -4.12 -2.87 4.99
CA LYS A 32 -5.01 -3.93 4.53
C LYS A 32 -5.24 -3.88 3.03
N ILE A 33 -5.42 -2.68 2.45
CA ILE A 33 -5.54 -2.47 1.01
C ILE A 33 -4.26 -2.92 0.29
N PHE A 34 -3.08 -2.45 0.72
CA PHE A 34 -1.81 -2.87 0.10
C PHE A 34 -1.56 -4.37 0.17
N LYS A 35 -1.84 -5.00 1.31
CA LYS A 35 -1.61 -6.44 1.49
C LYS A 35 -2.55 -7.28 0.62
N ASN A 36 -3.79 -6.84 0.46
CA ASN A 36 -4.84 -7.59 -0.23
C ASN A 36 -5.01 -7.18 -1.69
N TYR A 37 -4.29 -6.17 -2.18
CA TYR A 37 -4.35 -5.78 -3.58
C TYR A 37 -3.92 -6.98 -4.45
N PRO A 38 -4.74 -7.39 -5.44
CA PRO A 38 -4.51 -8.62 -6.19
C PRO A 38 -3.37 -8.43 -7.19
N ILE A 39 -2.15 -8.70 -6.72
CA ILE A 39 -0.97 -8.81 -7.57
C ILE A 39 -0.68 -10.30 -7.76
N PRO A 40 -0.69 -10.81 -9.00
CA PRO A 40 -0.46 -12.22 -9.25
C PRO A 40 0.98 -12.60 -8.85
N PRO A 41 1.19 -13.74 -8.15
CA PRO A 41 2.53 -14.17 -7.73
C PRO A 41 3.39 -14.65 -8.91
N THR A 42 2.74 -14.99 -10.03
CA THR A 42 3.37 -15.42 -11.27
C THR A 42 2.74 -14.69 -12.44
N LEU A 43 3.54 -14.29 -13.42
CA LEU A 43 3.09 -13.60 -14.61
C LEU A 43 3.79 -14.16 -15.84
N LYS A 44 3.08 -14.26 -16.97
CA LYS A 44 3.69 -14.66 -18.23
C LYS A 44 4.30 -13.47 -18.95
N VAL A 45 5.23 -13.73 -19.87
CA VAL A 45 5.71 -12.70 -20.81
C VAL A 45 4.52 -12.10 -21.57
N GLY A 46 4.49 -10.78 -21.68
CA GLY A 46 3.35 -10.02 -22.22
C GLY A 46 2.23 -9.75 -21.22
N GLY A 47 2.30 -10.31 -20.01
CA GLY A 47 1.35 -10.05 -18.94
C GLY A 47 1.43 -8.62 -18.42
N ILE A 48 0.31 -8.17 -17.84
CA ILE A 48 0.12 -6.80 -17.39
C ILE A 48 -0.30 -6.80 -15.92
N VAL A 49 0.31 -5.93 -15.13
CA VAL A 49 -0.13 -5.56 -13.78
C VAL A 49 -0.64 -4.14 -13.83
N ASP A 50 -1.93 -3.99 -13.55
CA ASP A 50 -2.61 -2.70 -13.49
C ASP A 50 -2.67 -2.21 -12.04
N LEU A 51 -2.05 -1.05 -11.78
CA LEU A 51 -2.09 -0.36 -10.49
C LEU A 51 -3.03 0.86 -10.51
N GLU A 52 -3.69 1.17 -11.62
CA GLU A 52 -4.61 2.31 -11.75
C GLU A 52 -5.75 2.21 -10.74
N LYS A 53 -6.32 1.01 -10.59
CA LYS A 53 -7.39 0.77 -9.60
C LYS A 53 -6.93 1.00 -8.16
N LEU A 54 -5.63 0.89 -7.87
CA LEU A 54 -5.10 1.18 -6.54
C LEU A 54 -5.26 2.67 -6.18
N TYR A 55 -5.28 3.58 -7.16
CA TYR A 55 -5.49 5.02 -6.93
C TYR A 55 -6.88 5.36 -6.39
N ILE A 56 -7.88 4.54 -6.73
CA ILE A 56 -9.24 4.69 -6.21
C ILE A 56 -9.25 4.49 -4.69
N PHE A 57 -8.38 3.59 -4.19
CA PHE A 57 -8.32 3.25 -2.77
C PHE A 57 -7.34 4.12 -1.99
N ILE A 58 -6.21 4.48 -2.59
CA ILE A 58 -5.14 5.25 -1.94
C ILE A 58 -4.65 6.28 -2.95
N GLN A 59 -4.94 7.55 -2.77
CA GLN A 59 -4.57 8.57 -3.76
C GLN A 59 -3.09 8.96 -3.72
N ASN A 60 -2.43 8.79 -2.57
CA ASN A 60 -1.07 9.26 -2.31
C ASN A 60 -0.01 8.15 -2.39
N PHE A 61 -0.33 6.99 -2.97
CA PHE A 61 0.66 5.92 -3.07
C PHE A 61 1.71 6.21 -4.14
N LYS A 62 2.90 5.66 -3.90
CA LYS A 62 4.01 5.60 -4.83
C LYS A 62 4.42 4.16 -5.00
N TYR A 63 4.86 3.81 -6.20
CA TYR A 63 5.40 2.49 -6.46
C TYR A 63 6.80 2.59 -7.07
N LYS A 64 7.62 1.57 -6.82
CA LYS A 64 8.94 1.39 -7.42
C LYS A 64 9.04 -0.05 -7.94
N ILE A 65 9.63 -0.20 -9.11
CA ILE A 65 9.85 -1.50 -9.76
C ILE A 65 11.34 -1.81 -9.69
N GLU A 66 11.67 -3.02 -9.28
CA GLU A 66 13.02 -3.56 -9.31
C GLU A 66 13.00 -4.91 -10.01
N THR A 67 13.83 -5.07 -11.02
CA THR A 67 13.95 -6.29 -11.82
C THR A 67 15.14 -7.11 -11.35
N ARG A 68 14.94 -8.43 -11.19
CA ARG A 68 16.00 -9.39 -10.87
C ARG A 68 16.06 -10.45 -11.96
N GLY A 69 17.23 -10.61 -12.58
CA GLY A 69 17.42 -11.51 -13.72
C GLY A 69 17.26 -10.79 -15.06
N ASN A 70 17.07 -11.55 -16.14
CA ASN A 70 17.07 -11.05 -17.51
C ASN A 70 15.64 -10.70 -17.97
N VAL A 71 14.91 -9.95 -17.14
CA VAL A 71 13.56 -9.47 -17.43
C VAL A 71 13.60 -8.02 -17.90
N ASN A 72 12.88 -7.71 -18.96
CA ASN A 72 12.59 -6.36 -19.39
C ASN A 72 11.14 -5.97 -19.06
N VAL A 73 10.96 -4.81 -18.45
CA VAL A 73 9.66 -4.30 -17.99
C VAL A 73 9.45 -2.89 -18.50
N GLU A 74 8.29 -2.67 -19.11
CA GLU A 74 7.82 -1.35 -19.51
C GLU A 74 6.86 -0.84 -18.42
N SER A 75 7.03 0.41 -17.98
CA SER A 75 6.08 1.05 -17.06
C SER A 75 5.63 2.41 -17.59
N GLY A 76 4.32 2.64 -17.56
CA GLY A 76 3.67 3.85 -18.03
C GLY A 76 2.22 3.87 -17.53
N ASP A 77 1.71 5.05 -17.15
CA ASP A 77 0.33 5.26 -16.68
C ASP A 77 -0.14 4.25 -15.62
N HIS A 78 0.72 3.93 -14.64
CA HIS A 78 0.43 2.98 -13.55
C HIS A 78 0.20 1.54 -14.02
N ILE A 79 0.51 1.25 -15.27
CA ILE A 79 0.49 -0.07 -15.87
C ILE A 79 1.94 -0.57 -15.96
N ILE A 80 2.14 -1.81 -15.56
CA ILE A 80 3.43 -2.50 -15.62
C ILE A 80 3.28 -3.66 -16.58
N ARG A 81 4.03 -3.63 -17.68
CA ARG A 81 4.01 -4.68 -18.71
C ARG A 81 5.34 -5.40 -18.73
N VAL A 82 5.29 -6.74 -18.69
CA VAL A 82 6.48 -7.56 -18.89
C VAL A 82 6.73 -7.70 -20.39
N ALA A 83 7.79 -7.07 -20.89
CA ALA A 83 8.11 -7.07 -22.31
C ALA A 83 8.76 -8.38 -22.74
N SER A 84 9.75 -8.87 -21.98
CA SER A 84 10.47 -10.11 -22.31
C SER A 84 11.29 -10.67 -21.15
N GLY A 85 11.56 -11.97 -21.24
CA GLY A 85 12.61 -12.68 -20.49
C GLY A 85 12.18 -13.23 -19.12
N PRO A 86 12.80 -14.34 -18.67
CA PRO A 86 12.51 -14.93 -17.37
C PRO A 86 13.22 -14.18 -16.24
N GLY A 87 12.58 -14.10 -15.08
CA GLY A 87 13.15 -13.42 -13.92
C GLY A 87 12.11 -13.16 -12.84
N GLU A 88 12.40 -12.18 -12.00
CA GLU A 88 11.53 -11.73 -10.92
C GLU A 88 11.38 -10.21 -10.98
N VAL A 89 10.14 -9.74 -10.87
CA VAL A 89 9.80 -8.32 -10.77
C VAL A 89 9.31 -8.05 -9.36
N VAL A 90 10.04 -7.19 -8.65
CA VAL A 90 9.68 -6.74 -7.30
C VAL A 90 9.01 -5.39 -7.41
N ILE A 91 7.73 -5.34 -7.04
CA ILE A 91 6.95 -4.10 -6.92
C ILE A 91 6.94 -3.70 -5.45
N SER A 92 7.52 -2.54 -5.17
CA SER A 92 7.42 -1.87 -3.87
C SER A 92 6.28 -0.86 -3.92
N LEU A 93 5.20 -1.11 -3.17
CA LEU A 93 4.12 -0.14 -2.96
C LEU A 93 4.35 0.61 -1.65
N SER A 94 4.12 1.92 -1.64
CA SER A 94 4.32 2.74 -0.45
C SER A 94 3.36 3.91 -0.34
N ALA A 95 2.96 4.28 0.88
CA ALA A 95 2.16 5.46 1.15
C ALA A 95 2.36 5.97 2.58
N TRP A 96 2.11 7.26 2.78
CA TRP A 96 2.02 7.85 4.11
C TRP A 96 0.63 7.63 4.71
N GLY A 97 0.59 7.00 5.88
CA GLY A 97 -0.55 7.06 6.79
C GLY A 97 -0.51 8.32 7.64
N TYR A 98 -1.37 8.38 8.65
CA TYR A 98 -1.39 9.46 9.62
C TYR A 98 -0.36 9.31 10.74
N LEU A 99 0.02 8.08 11.07
CA LEU A 99 0.95 7.77 12.14
C LEU A 99 2.34 7.40 11.61
N ASP A 100 2.41 6.72 10.46
CA ASP A 100 3.67 6.20 9.93
C ASP A 100 3.68 6.07 8.40
N PHE A 101 4.86 5.79 7.85
CA PHE A 101 5.08 5.42 6.47
C PHE A 101 4.99 3.90 6.28
N TYR A 102 4.15 3.46 5.35
CA TYR A 102 3.94 2.04 5.08
C TYR A 102 4.51 1.65 3.72
N LYS A 103 5.28 0.55 3.70
CA LYS A 103 5.83 -0.07 2.50
C LYS A 103 5.46 -1.55 2.45
N VAL A 104 5.00 -2.02 1.30
CA VAL A 104 4.74 -3.44 1.02
C VAL A 104 5.47 -3.83 -0.25
N GLU A 105 6.24 -4.92 -0.17
CA GLU A 105 6.94 -5.48 -1.32
C GLU A 105 6.23 -6.74 -1.81
N ARG A 106 6.11 -6.87 -3.13
CA ARG A 106 5.51 -8.00 -3.81
C ARG A 106 6.43 -8.43 -4.93
N ALA A 107 6.88 -9.68 -4.86
CA ALA A 107 7.68 -10.28 -5.89
C ALA A 107 6.79 -11.11 -6.83
N ILE A 108 6.98 -10.93 -8.13
CA ILE A 108 6.26 -11.61 -9.20
C ILE A 108 7.29 -12.41 -9.99
N LYS A 109 7.11 -13.72 -10.03
CA LYS A 109 7.96 -14.59 -10.86
C LYS A 109 7.46 -14.60 -12.29
N ILE A 110 8.36 -14.42 -13.24
CA ILE A 110 8.03 -14.47 -14.67
C ILE A 110 8.33 -15.85 -15.20
N ILE A 111 7.32 -16.43 -15.83
CA ILE A 111 7.35 -17.75 -16.45
C ILE A 111 7.17 -17.55 -17.95
N ASP A 112 7.95 -18.28 -18.76
CA ASP A 112 7.75 -18.36 -20.21
C ASP A 112 6.44 -19.10 -20.56
#